data_AF-A0A7X8LE10-F1
#
_entry.id   AF-A0A7X8LE10-F1
#
_cell.length_a   1.000
_cell.length_b   1.000
_cell.length_c   1.000
_cell.angle_alpha   90.00
_cell.angle_beta   90.00
_cell.angle_gamma   90.00
#
_symmetry.space_group_name_H-M   'P 1'
#
loop_
_entity.id
_entity.type
_entity.pdbx_description
1 polymer ?
#
loop_
_entity_poly.entity_id
_entity_poly.type
_entity_poly.pdbx_seq_one_letter_code
_entity_poly.pdbx_strand_id
1 'polypeptide(L)'
;MRLLLSIYLFIAITLTQYFAAYFFSKGKNSYRKAFSAFILCVGIYLFGYVMIININDLQEMMIWNQIQYFGLPFISVLWLTVALLYTKTIYTLSRRIVVVLFSVPVVTFIIRLTNSWHHLFYKSWEIKEIFGYYSLYLERGFWYYIHISHTIICLALTIFTYYSGYRKKRVGYTKPQLM
;
A
#
# COMPACT_ATOMS: atom_id res chain seq x y z
N MET A 1 5.31 19.25 18.22
CA MET A 1 5.34 18.75 16.82
C MET A 1 4.77 17.34 16.68
N ARG A 2 5.12 16.37 17.55
CA ARG A 2 4.46 15.04 17.65
C ARG A 2 2.93 15.09 17.72
N LEU A 3 2.35 15.94 18.58
CA LEU A 3 0.89 16.06 18.72
C LEU A 3 0.18 16.48 17.41
N LEU A 4 0.73 17.47 16.70
CA LEU A 4 0.19 17.94 15.43
C LEU A 4 0.20 16.84 14.36
N LEU A 5 1.31 16.09 14.28
CA LEU A 5 1.42 14.96 13.36
C LEU A 5 0.41 13.86 13.69
N SER A 6 0.24 13.53 14.98
CA SER A 6 -0.74 12.55 15.45
C SER A 6 -2.18 12.97 15.09
N ILE A 7 -2.55 14.24 15.32
CA ILE A 7 -3.88 14.76 14.97
C ILE A 7 -4.12 14.68 13.46
N TYR A 8 -3.15 15.12 12.66
CA TYR A 8 -3.22 15.05 11.20
C TYR A 8 -3.44 13.62 10.71
N LEU A 9 -2.65 12.67 11.21
CA LEU A 9 -2.76 11.27 10.82
C LEU A 9 -4.06 10.63 11.32
N PHE A 10 -4.55 11.01 12.50
CA PHE A 10 -5.83 10.51 13.01
C PHE A 10 -6.99 10.93 12.10
N ILE A 11 -7.00 12.20 11.65
CA ILE A 11 -7.97 12.69 10.65
C ILE A 11 -7.82 11.92 9.32
N ALA A 12 -6.59 11.67 8.87
CA ALA A 12 -6.37 10.87 7.66
C ALA A 12 -6.89 9.43 7.79
N ILE A 13 -6.70 8.81 8.95
CA ILE A 13 -7.20 7.45 9.25
C ILE A 13 -8.74 7.44 9.22
N THR A 14 -9.41 8.37 9.91
CA THR A 14 -10.88 8.40 9.94
C THR A 14 -11.46 8.61 8.55
N LEU A 15 -10.87 9.51 7.74
CA LEU A 15 -11.27 9.73 6.35
C LEU A 15 -11.05 8.49 5.49
N THR A 16 -9.88 7.84 5.58
CA THR A 16 -9.61 6.62 4.81
C THR A 16 -10.56 5.50 5.19
N GLN A 17 -10.86 5.27 6.47
CA GLN A 17 -11.85 4.26 6.89
C GLN A 17 -13.26 4.60 6.39
N TYR A 18 -13.66 5.87 6.46
CA TYR A 18 -14.95 6.32 5.91
C TYR A 18 -15.06 6.03 4.42
N PHE A 19 -14.05 6.41 3.62
CA PHE A 19 -14.05 6.13 2.18
C PHE A 19 -14.02 4.64 1.88
N ALA A 20 -13.20 3.86 2.59
CA ALA A 20 -13.15 2.42 2.42
C ALA A 20 -14.54 1.78 2.61
N ALA A 21 -15.24 2.14 3.69
CA ALA A 21 -16.58 1.66 3.99
C ALA A 21 -17.63 2.14 2.97
N TYR A 22 -17.57 3.42 2.57
CA TYR A 22 -18.47 4.00 1.59
C TYR A 22 -18.37 3.30 0.22
N PHE A 23 -17.15 3.14 -0.29
CA PHE A 23 -16.93 2.48 -1.59
C PHE A 23 -17.22 0.98 -1.54
N PHE A 24 -17.03 0.33 -0.39
CA PHE A 24 -17.42 -1.06 -0.17
C PHE A 24 -18.94 -1.24 -0.22
N SER A 25 -19.68 -0.44 0.57
CA SER A 25 -21.15 -0.50 0.66
C SER A 25 -21.83 -0.25 -0.69
N LYS A 26 -21.29 0.66 -1.50
CA LYS A 26 -21.84 1.00 -2.83
C LYS A 26 -21.21 0.18 -3.98
N GLY A 27 -20.36 -0.80 -3.69
CA GLY A 27 -19.45 -1.42 -4.66
C GLY A 27 -19.94 -2.71 -5.31
N LYS A 28 -20.74 -2.62 -6.38
CA LYS A 28 -21.00 -3.80 -7.26
C LYS A 28 -19.86 -4.05 -8.26
N ASN A 29 -19.14 -3.00 -8.66
CA ASN A 29 -18.11 -3.07 -9.71
C ASN A 29 -16.73 -3.44 -9.15
N SER A 30 -15.93 -4.21 -9.92
CA SER A 30 -14.58 -4.64 -9.53
C SER A 30 -13.65 -3.47 -9.17
N TYR A 31 -13.79 -2.32 -9.84
CA TYR A 31 -13.05 -1.09 -9.51
C TYR A 31 -13.28 -0.63 -8.06
N ARG A 32 -14.55 -0.52 -7.63
CA ARG A 32 -14.88 -0.02 -6.29
C ARG A 32 -14.38 -0.96 -5.19
N LYS A 33 -14.43 -2.27 -5.44
CA LYS A 33 -13.89 -3.29 -4.54
C LYS A 33 -12.37 -3.17 -4.39
N ALA A 34 -11.64 -3.06 -5.51
CA ALA A 34 -10.19 -2.88 -5.49
C ALA A 34 -9.78 -1.56 -4.82
N PHE A 35 -10.52 -0.48 -5.08
CA PHE A 35 -10.28 0.83 -4.48
C PHE A 35 -10.56 0.85 -2.97
N SER A 36 -11.64 0.20 -2.53
CA SER A 36 -11.92 0.04 -1.10
C SER A 36 -10.82 -0.75 -0.39
N ALA A 37 -10.37 -1.88 -0.95
CA ALA A 37 -9.26 -2.65 -0.42
C ALA A 37 -7.95 -1.85 -0.37
N PHE A 38 -7.65 -1.08 -1.42
CA PHE A 38 -6.51 -0.16 -1.46
C PHE A 38 -6.53 0.83 -0.28
N ILE A 39 -7.65 1.53 -0.11
CA ILE A 39 -7.80 2.53 0.96
C ILE A 39 -7.73 1.87 2.33
N LEU A 40 -8.31 0.69 2.51
CA LEU A 40 -8.25 -0.06 3.76
C LEU A 40 -6.80 -0.40 4.13
N CYS A 41 -6.00 -0.90 3.19
CA CYS A 41 -4.58 -1.18 3.42
C CYS A 41 -3.78 0.09 3.77
N VAL A 42 -4.08 1.22 3.12
CA VAL A 42 -3.49 2.53 3.49
C VAL A 42 -3.89 2.92 4.90
N GLY A 43 -5.15 2.73 5.28
CA GLY A 43 -5.63 3.01 6.64
C GLY A 43 -4.95 2.15 7.71
N ILE A 44 -4.76 0.85 7.47
CA ILE A 44 -3.99 -0.05 8.37
C ILE A 44 -2.56 0.45 8.52
N TYR A 45 -1.92 0.83 7.41
CA TYR A 45 -0.55 1.36 7.42
C TYR A 45 -0.46 2.65 8.26
N LEU A 46 -1.36 3.60 8.03
CA LEU A 46 -1.38 4.86 8.77
C LEU A 46 -1.65 4.64 10.25
N PHE A 47 -2.56 3.72 10.59
CA PHE A 47 -2.87 3.36 11.97
C PHE A 47 -1.65 2.80 12.71
N GLY A 48 -0.97 1.81 12.13
CA GLY A 48 0.27 1.28 12.71
C GLY A 48 1.34 2.36 12.88
N TYR A 49 1.48 3.25 11.90
CA TYR A 49 2.44 4.35 11.97
C TYR A 49 2.13 5.36 13.09
N VAL A 50 0.87 5.74 13.28
CA VAL A 50 0.45 6.62 14.39
C VAL A 50 0.78 6.00 15.75
N MET A 51 0.60 4.69 15.90
CA MET A 51 0.93 4.03 17.16
C MET A 51 2.44 4.05 17.41
N ILE A 52 3.26 3.71 16.40
CA ILE A 52 4.74 3.72 16.52
C ILE A 52 5.28 5.09 16.95
N ILE A 53 4.80 6.18 16.36
CA ILE A 53 5.29 7.53 16.72
C ILE A 53 4.86 7.96 18.14
N ASN A 54 3.86 7.29 18.72
CA ASN A 54 3.32 7.60 20.04
C ASN A 54 3.82 6.66 21.15
N ILE A 55 4.72 5.74 20.83
CA ILE A 55 5.27 4.74 21.76
C ILE A 55 6.77 4.98 21.91
N ASN A 56 7.28 4.77 23.12
CA ASN A 56 8.71 4.89 23.42
C ASN A 56 9.37 3.53 23.73
N ASP A 57 8.57 2.46 23.84
CA ASP A 57 9.07 1.10 24.08
C ASP A 57 9.34 0.35 22.77
N LEU A 58 10.50 -0.30 22.67
CA LEU A 58 10.92 -1.01 21.47
C LEU A 58 10.00 -2.19 21.14
N GLN A 59 9.60 -2.98 22.14
CA GLN A 59 8.80 -4.19 21.92
C GLN A 59 7.43 -3.81 21.38
N GLU A 60 6.79 -2.79 21.95
CA GLU A 60 5.54 -2.27 21.45
C GLU A 60 5.67 -1.70 20.02
N MET A 61 6.74 -0.94 19.72
CA MET A 61 6.98 -0.45 18.36
C MET A 61 7.14 -1.59 17.34
N MET A 62 7.79 -2.70 17.72
CA MET A 62 7.93 -3.88 16.87
C MET A 62 6.57 -4.53 16.55
N ILE A 63 5.69 -4.65 17.54
CA ILE A 63 4.33 -5.20 17.35
C ILE A 63 3.52 -4.32 16.40
N TRP A 64 3.53 -3.00 16.61
CA TRP A 64 2.81 -2.07 15.73
C TRP A 64 3.39 -2.02 14.33
N ASN A 65 4.71 -2.18 14.19
CA ASN A 65 5.34 -2.35 12.88
C ASN A 65 4.83 -3.63 12.20
N GLN A 66 4.70 -4.74 12.91
CA GLN A 66 4.15 -5.96 12.35
C GLN A 66 2.70 -5.77 11.87
N ILE A 67 1.87 -5.05 12.64
CA ILE A 67 0.50 -4.69 12.23
C ILE A 67 0.50 -3.82 10.96
N GLN A 68 1.41 -2.84 10.87
CA GLN A 68 1.56 -1.99 9.67
C GLN A 68 1.81 -2.82 8.40
N TYR A 69 2.53 -3.94 8.52
CA TYR A 69 2.82 -4.86 7.41
C TYR A 69 1.61 -5.70 6.97
N PHE A 70 0.46 -5.67 7.65
CA PHE A 70 -0.79 -6.24 7.11
C PHE A 70 -1.33 -5.44 5.93
N GLY A 71 -1.07 -4.12 5.91
CA GLY A 71 -1.47 -3.26 4.80
C GLY A 71 -0.33 -3.06 3.79
N LEU A 72 0.87 -2.75 4.29
CA LEU A 72 1.96 -2.18 3.51
C LEU A 72 2.32 -2.93 2.22
N PRO A 73 2.52 -4.27 2.21
CA PRO A 73 2.94 -4.98 1.02
C PRO A 73 1.93 -4.91 -0.12
N PHE A 74 0.65 -4.79 0.19
CA PHE A 74 -0.45 -4.87 -0.77
C PHE A 74 -0.76 -3.52 -1.43
N ILE A 75 -0.34 -2.40 -0.84
CA ILE A 75 -0.69 -1.04 -1.28
C ILE A 75 -0.32 -0.82 -2.75
N SER A 76 0.91 -1.16 -3.13
CA SER A 76 1.43 -0.90 -4.49
C SER A 76 0.70 -1.72 -5.56
N VAL A 77 0.39 -2.98 -5.26
CA VAL A 77 -0.36 -3.87 -6.16
C VAL A 77 -1.82 -3.47 -6.29
N LEU A 78 -2.45 -3.11 -5.17
CA LEU A 78 -3.82 -2.63 -5.18
C LEU A 78 -3.95 -1.31 -5.95
N TRP A 79 -2.96 -0.42 -5.84
CA TRP A 79 -2.96 0.81 -6.64
C TRP A 79 -2.83 0.55 -8.14
N LEU A 80 -1.94 -0.36 -8.54
CA LEU A 80 -1.84 -0.81 -9.93
C LEU A 80 -3.15 -1.42 -10.42
N THR A 81 -3.79 -2.26 -9.59
CA THR A 81 -5.07 -2.88 -9.91
C THR A 81 -6.17 -1.84 -10.13
N VAL A 82 -6.24 -0.82 -9.27
CA VAL A 82 -7.13 0.33 -9.42
C VAL A 82 -6.87 1.04 -10.74
N ALA A 83 -5.60 1.29 -11.09
CA ALA A 83 -5.24 1.97 -12.34
C ALA A 83 -5.63 1.17 -13.58
N LEU A 84 -5.40 -0.14 -13.59
CA LEU A 84 -5.80 -1.04 -14.69
C LEU A 84 -7.32 -1.05 -14.89
N LEU A 85 -8.09 -1.10 -13.80
CA LEU A 85 -9.56 -1.08 -13.84
C LEU A 85 -10.10 0.30 -14.24
N TYR A 86 -9.51 1.38 -13.73
CA TYR A 86 -9.91 2.75 -14.03
C TYR A 86 -9.70 3.10 -15.51
N THR A 87 -8.55 2.70 -16.06
CA THR A 87 -8.19 2.92 -17.47
C THR A 87 -8.91 1.98 -18.43
N LYS A 88 -9.72 1.04 -17.91
CA LYS A 88 -10.36 -0.05 -18.65
C LYS A 88 -9.35 -0.90 -19.44
N THR A 89 -8.11 -0.98 -18.95
CA THR A 89 -7.10 -1.91 -19.48
C THR A 89 -7.53 -3.36 -19.19
N ILE A 90 -8.13 -3.57 -18.02
CA ILE A 90 -8.87 -4.79 -17.67
C ILE A 90 -10.27 -4.40 -17.19
N TYR A 91 -11.25 -5.25 -17.48
CA TYR A 91 -12.63 -5.04 -17.03
C TYR A 91 -12.92 -5.77 -15.71
N THR A 92 -12.28 -6.92 -15.49
CA THR A 92 -12.44 -7.75 -14.31
C THR A 92 -11.10 -8.33 -13.86
N LEU A 93 -11.00 -8.65 -12.58
CA LEU A 93 -9.84 -9.33 -11.99
C LEU A 93 -10.01 -10.84 -12.22
N SER A 94 -9.36 -11.37 -13.25
CA SER A 94 -9.31 -12.82 -13.45
C SER A 94 -8.44 -13.47 -12.38
N ARG A 95 -8.72 -14.74 -12.05
CA ARG A 95 -7.96 -15.50 -11.04
C ARG A 95 -6.46 -15.52 -11.34
N ARG A 96 -6.08 -15.59 -12.62
CA ARG A 96 -4.67 -15.56 -13.06
C ARG A 96 -3.99 -14.24 -12.73
N ILE A 97 -4.65 -13.10 -13.02
CA ILE A 97 -4.11 -11.77 -12.72
C ILE A 97 -3.94 -11.59 -11.21
N VAL A 98 -4.93 -12.02 -10.42
CA VAL A 98 -4.85 -11.95 -8.95
C VAL A 98 -3.67 -12.75 -8.44
N VAL A 99 -3.49 -14.00 -8.88
CA VAL A 99 -2.38 -14.85 -8.43
C VAL A 99 -1.02 -14.22 -8.79
N VAL A 100 -0.85 -13.74 -10.02
CA VAL A 100 0.41 -13.12 -10.45
C VAL A 100 0.72 -11.87 -9.63
N LEU A 101 -0.23 -10.94 -9.55
CA LEU A 101 -0.04 -9.64 -8.90
C LEU A 101 0.13 -9.76 -7.37
N PHE A 102 -0.62 -10.67 -6.73
CA PHE A 102 -0.62 -10.78 -5.28
C PHE A 102 0.36 -11.82 -4.73
N SER A 103 1.02 -12.62 -5.58
CA SER A 103 2.02 -13.61 -5.14
C SER A 103 3.13 -12.97 -4.29
N VAL A 104 3.81 -11.95 -4.84
CA VAL A 104 4.93 -11.27 -4.16
C VAL A 104 4.51 -10.60 -2.84
N PRO A 105 3.43 -9.80 -2.76
CA PRO A 105 3.04 -9.19 -1.49
C PRO A 105 2.57 -10.23 -0.45
N VAL A 106 1.92 -11.33 -0.86
CA VAL A 106 1.57 -12.43 0.06
C VAL A 106 2.82 -13.11 0.61
N VAL A 107 3.77 -13.46 -0.26
CA VAL A 107 5.05 -14.06 0.18
C VAL A 107 5.81 -13.09 1.09
N THR A 108 5.82 -11.80 0.76
CA THR A 108 6.43 -10.76 1.60
C THR A 108 5.77 -10.67 2.98
N PHE A 109 4.44 -10.73 3.03
CA PHE A 109 3.71 -10.75 4.29
C PHE A 109 4.07 -11.97 5.15
N ILE A 110 4.13 -13.16 4.55
CA ILE A 110 4.51 -14.40 5.26
C ILE A 110 5.94 -14.31 5.78
N ILE A 111 6.90 -13.93 4.94
CA ILE A 111 8.32 -13.77 5.33
C ILE A 111 8.47 -12.72 6.43
N ARG A 112 7.65 -11.67 6.41
CA ARG A 112 7.64 -10.68 7.49
C ARG A 112 7.13 -11.28 8.79
N LEU A 113 6.04 -12.06 8.74
CA LEU A 113 5.43 -12.70 9.89
C LEU A 113 6.38 -13.72 10.54
N THR A 114 7.15 -14.45 9.73
CA THR A 114 8.12 -15.47 10.18
C THR A 114 9.54 -14.93 10.36
N ASN A 115 9.72 -13.60 10.34
CA ASN A 115 11.07 -13.01 10.30
C ASN A 115 11.95 -13.38 11.50
N SER A 116 11.36 -13.75 12.65
CA SER A 116 12.09 -14.23 13.83
C SER A 116 12.89 -15.51 13.61
N TRP A 117 12.56 -16.31 12.60
CA TRP A 117 13.23 -17.59 12.35
C TRP A 117 14.39 -17.49 11.35
N HIS A 118 14.32 -16.55 10.42
CA HIS A 118 15.23 -16.53 9.26
C HIS A 118 15.89 -15.17 9.00
N HIS A 119 15.41 -14.08 9.60
CA HIS A 119 15.99 -12.72 9.45
C HIS A 119 16.17 -12.25 7.99
N LEU A 120 15.33 -12.75 7.08
CA LEU A 120 15.42 -12.46 5.63
C LEU A 120 14.88 -11.06 5.30
N PHE A 121 14.01 -10.53 6.15
CA PHE A 121 13.40 -9.22 5.97
C PHE A 121 14.12 -8.14 6.78
N TYR A 122 14.27 -8.36 8.09
CA TYR A 122 15.09 -7.50 8.96
C TYR A 122 16.06 -8.34 9.80
N LYS A 123 17.31 -7.86 9.88
CA LYS A 123 18.40 -8.52 10.61
C LYS A 123 18.51 -8.05 12.05
N SER A 124 18.43 -6.74 12.29
CA SER A 124 18.53 -6.14 13.62
C SER A 124 17.51 -5.01 13.78
N TRP A 125 17.18 -4.71 15.04
CA TRP A 125 16.20 -3.72 15.45
C TRP A 125 16.86 -2.79 16.47
N GLU A 126 17.03 -1.53 16.11
CA GLU A 126 17.62 -0.51 16.98
C GLU A 126 16.66 0.67 17.09
N ILE A 127 16.52 1.25 18.28
CA ILE A 127 15.92 2.59 18.41
C ILE A 127 17.03 3.60 18.14
N LYS A 128 16.81 4.47 17.15
CA LYS A 128 17.64 5.67 16.98
C LYS A 128 16.80 6.91 17.21
N GLU A 129 17.33 7.81 18.01
CA GLU A 129 16.76 9.14 18.16
C GLU A 129 17.16 9.97 16.93
N ILE A 130 16.16 10.40 16.15
CA ILE A 130 16.34 11.22 14.97
C ILE A 130 15.46 12.46 15.13
N PHE A 131 16.08 13.65 15.26
CA PHE A 131 15.39 14.93 15.46
C PHE A 131 14.42 14.96 16.67
N GLY A 132 14.77 14.32 17.79
CA GLY A 132 13.92 14.25 18.99
C GLY A 132 12.77 13.24 18.90
N TYR A 133 12.82 12.33 17.92
CA TYR A 133 11.87 11.22 17.77
C TYR A 133 12.60 9.88 17.85
N TYR A 134 12.07 8.96 18.66
CA TYR A 134 12.48 7.57 18.63
C TYR A 134 11.95 6.93 17.34
N SER A 135 12.85 6.57 16.44
CA SER A 135 12.53 5.89 15.19
C SER A 135 13.13 4.49 15.19
N LEU A 136 12.37 3.54 14.62
CA LEU A 136 12.83 2.17 14.41
C LEU A 136 13.87 2.15 13.29
N TYR A 137 15.14 2.02 13.66
CA TYR A 137 16.21 1.71 12.74
C TYR A 137 16.26 0.20 12.51
N LEU A 138 16.14 -0.19 11.25
CA LEU A 138 15.96 -1.57 10.82
C LEU A 138 17.05 -1.93 9.83
N GLU A 139 17.91 -2.88 10.19
CA GLU A 139 18.88 -3.42 9.23
C GLU A 139 18.15 -4.30 8.22
N ARG A 140 18.28 -3.95 6.95
CA ARG A 140 17.49 -4.52 5.85
C ARG A 140 18.09 -5.85 5.39
N GLY A 141 17.28 -6.90 5.44
CA GLY A 141 17.63 -8.20 4.88
C GLY A 141 17.44 -8.24 3.36
N PHE A 142 17.81 -9.36 2.73
CA PHE A 142 17.73 -9.52 1.28
C PHE A 142 16.30 -9.36 0.73
N TRP A 143 15.29 -9.93 1.40
CA TRP A 143 13.90 -9.88 0.92
C TRP A 143 13.31 -8.48 0.95
N TYR A 144 13.84 -7.59 1.79
CA TYR A 144 13.44 -6.19 1.82
C TYR A 144 13.70 -5.51 0.47
N TYR A 145 14.83 -5.81 -0.18
CA TYR A 145 15.15 -5.26 -1.51
C TYR A 145 14.21 -5.82 -2.58
N ILE A 146 13.86 -7.10 -2.53
CA ILE A 146 12.86 -7.70 -3.42
C ILE A 146 11.52 -6.96 -3.27
N HIS A 147 11.07 -6.73 -2.04
CA HIS A 147 9.84 -6.01 -1.76
C HIS A 147 9.86 -4.56 -2.29
N ILE A 148 10.97 -3.83 -2.09
CA ILE A 148 11.14 -2.47 -2.63
C ILE A 148 11.13 -2.49 -4.16
N SER A 149 11.93 -3.35 -4.79
CA SER A 149 12.00 -3.44 -6.25
C SER A 149 10.63 -3.74 -6.85
N HIS A 150 9.91 -4.69 -6.27
CA HIS A 150 8.54 -5.00 -6.66
C HIS A 150 7.62 -3.79 -6.52
N THR A 151 7.69 -3.06 -5.40
CA THR A 151 6.90 -1.84 -5.18
C THR A 151 7.19 -0.78 -6.23
N ILE A 152 8.46 -0.52 -6.54
CA ILE A 152 8.87 0.44 -7.57
C ILE A 152 8.33 0.03 -8.94
N ILE A 153 8.44 -1.26 -9.30
CA ILE A 153 7.91 -1.78 -10.57
C ILE A 153 6.38 -1.58 -10.63
N CYS A 154 5.64 -1.89 -9.57
CA CYS A 154 4.20 -1.67 -9.53
C CYS A 154 3.84 -0.19 -9.70
N LEU A 155 4.59 0.72 -9.06
CA LEU A 155 4.39 2.16 -9.20
C LEU A 155 4.68 2.65 -10.62
N ALA A 156 5.79 2.20 -11.22
CA ALA A 156 6.14 2.53 -12.60
C ALA A 156 5.05 2.06 -13.59
N LEU A 157 4.56 0.82 -13.43
CA LEU A 157 3.45 0.29 -14.22
C LEU A 157 2.15 1.08 -13.99
N THR A 158 1.90 1.52 -12.76
CA THR A 158 0.74 2.35 -12.42
C THR A 158 0.77 3.68 -13.18
N ILE A 159 1.91 4.37 -13.16
CA ILE A 159 2.11 5.61 -13.90
C ILE A 159 1.95 5.37 -15.41
N PHE A 160 2.59 4.32 -15.92
CA PHE A 160 2.52 3.96 -17.34
C PHE A 160 1.08 3.66 -17.79
N THR A 161 0.30 2.93 -16.98
CA THR A 161 -1.10 2.61 -17.31
C THR A 161 -1.97 3.87 -17.33
N TYR A 162 -1.82 4.77 -16.35
CA TYR A 162 -2.52 6.07 -16.38
C TYR A 162 -2.14 6.91 -17.59
N TYR A 163 -0.84 7.01 -17.90
CA TYR A 163 -0.35 7.74 -19.06
C TYR A 163 -0.89 7.17 -20.38
N SER A 164 -0.85 5.85 -20.53
CA SER A 164 -1.40 5.15 -21.70
C SER A 164 -2.91 5.36 -21.83
N GLY A 165 -3.64 5.31 -20.72
CA GLY A 165 -5.08 5.60 -20.69
C GLY A 165 -5.41 7.04 -21.08
N TYR A 166 -4.61 8.01 -20.61
CA TYR A 166 -4.73 9.42 -20.99
C TYR A 166 -4.50 9.63 -22.49
N ARG A 167 -3.44 9.04 -23.05
CA ARG A 167 -3.15 9.11 -24.49
C ARG A 167 -4.29 8.54 -25.34
N LYS A 168 -4.83 7.37 -24.98
CA LYS A 168 -5.96 6.74 -25.69
C LYS A 168 -7.21 7.64 -25.71
N LYS A 169 -7.55 8.26 -24.58
CA LYS A 169 -8.67 9.20 -24.51
C LYS A 169 -8.42 10.44 -25.38
N ARG A 170 -7.22 11.02 -25.35
CA ARG A 170 -6.87 12.19 -26.16
C ARG A 170 -7.00 11.94 -27.66
N VAL A 171 -6.56 10.77 -28.14
CA VAL A 171 -6.71 10.36 -29.55
C VAL A 171 -8.19 10.18 -29.95
N GLY A 172 -9.03 9.73 -29.01
CA GLY A 172 -10.48 9.60 -29.21
C GLY A 172 -11.21 10.94 -29.39
N TYR A 173 -10.77 12.00 -28.71
CA TYR A 173 -11.34 13.35 -28.87
C TYR A 173 -10.91 14.06 -30.17
N THR A 174 -9.79 13.65 -30.79
CA THR A 174 -9.29 14.22 -32.04
C THR A 174 -9.88 13.60 -33.31
N LYS A 175 -10.72 12.56 -33.21
CA LYS A 175 -11.56 12.16 -34.34
C LYS A 175 -12.80 13.05 -34.31
N PRO A 176 -13.00 13.99 -35.27
CA PRO A 176 -14.26 14.68 -35.36
C PRO A 176 -15.34 13.62 -35.56
N GLN A 177 -16.37 13.66 -34.71
CA GLN A 177 -17.62 12.97 -34.99
C GLN A 177 -18.22 13.66 -36.23
N LEU A 178 -17.75 13.25 -37.41
CA LEU A 178 -18.44 13.49 -38.67
C LEU A 178 -19.65 12.57 -38.67
N MET A 179 -20.76 13.09 -38.16
CA MET A 179 -22.12 12.68 -38.48
C MET A 179 -22.88 13.92 -38.90
#